data_AF-A0A2W6BQV5-F1
#
_entry.id   AF-A0A2W6BQV5-F1
#
_cell.length_a   1.000
_cell.length_b   1.000
_cell.length_c   1.000
_cell.angle_alpha   90.00
_cell.angle_beta   90.00
_cell.angle_gamma   90.00
#
_symmetry.space_group_name_H-M   'P 1'
#
loop_
_entity.id
_entity.type
_entity.pdbx_description
1 polymer ?
#
loop_
_entity_poly.entity_id
_entity_poly.type
_entity_poly.pdbx_seq_one_letter_code
_entity_poly.pdbx_strand_id
1 'polypeptide(L)'
;MRDMPKKNARLPVGIGESREGPLFEDLAELPHLLVGGHTGSGKSVFLRQLLTGLLLRLGPDRLRLALVDLKGGTELNLFERCRT
;
A
#
# COMPACT_ATOMS: atom_id res chain seq x y z
N MET A 1 -22.19 -5.17 -5.35
CA MET A 1 -21.33 -5.36 -6.55
C MET A 1 -19.91 -5.33 -6.03
N ARG A 2 -19.06 -6.33 -6.28
CA ARG A 2 -17.68 -6.30 -5.74
C ARG A 2 -16.99 -5.06 -6.31
N ASP A 3 -16.53 -4.15 -5.45
CA ASP A 3 -15.70 -3.01 -5.85
C ASP A 3 -14.37 -3.58 -6.39
N MET A 4 -14.34 -3.81 -7.70
CA MET A 4 -13.14 -4.18 -8.43
C MET A 4 -12.39 -2.91 -8.77
N PRO A 5 -11.05 -2.97 -8.91
CA PRO A 5 -10.31 -1.83 -9.41
C PRO A 5 -10.93 -1.34 -10.73
N LYS A 6 -11.03 -0.01 -10.89
CA LYS A 6 -11.63 0.62 -12.08
C LYS A 6 -11.06 -0.04 -13.34
N LYS A 7 -11.89 -0.28 -14.36
CA LYS A 7 -11.50 -1.03 -15.58
C LYS A 7 -10.20 -0.55 -16.25
N ASN A 8 -9.83 0.71 -16.06
CA ASN A 8 -8.63 1.33 -16.64
C ASN A 8 -7.62 1.84 -15.57
N ALA A 9 -7.72 1.36 -14.33
CA ALA A 9 -6.78 1.75 -13.27
C ALA A 9 -5.36 1.30 -13.63
N ARG A 10 -4.40 2.23 -13.57
CA ARG A 10 -3.01 1.95 -13.93
C ARG A 10 -2.21 1.41 -12.75
N LEU A 11 -2.51 1.86 -11.54
CA LEU A 11 -1.89 1.42 -10.30
C LEU A 11 -2.94 1.21 -9.19
N PRO A 12 -3.83 0.22 -9.35
CA PRO A 12 -4.86 -0.06 -8.35
C PRO A 12 -4.27 -0.65 -7.06
N VAL A 13 -4.64 -0.05 -5.93
CA VAL A 13 -4.28 -0.48 -4.59
C VAL A 13 -5.50 -0.67 -3.72
N GLY A 14 -5.48 -1.70 -2.86
CA GLY A 14 -6.53 -1.90 -1.87
C GLY A 14 -6.35 -0.93 -0.71
N ILE A 15 -7.41 -0.22 -0.33
CA ILE A 15 -7.37 0.79 0.75
C ILE A 15 -8.19 0.39 1.98
N GLY A 16 -9.00 -0.66 1.88
CA GLY A 16 -9.81 -1.14 3.00
C GLY A 16 -10.95 -2.03 2.56
N GLU A 17 -12.00 -2.06 3.37
CA GLU A 17 -13.21 -2.85 3.15
C GLU A 17 -14.43 -2.02 3.56
N SER A 18 -15.48 -2.07 2.74
CA SER A 18 -16.80 -1.51 3.01
C SER A 18 -17.81 -2.64 3.24
N ARG A 19 -19.06 -2.29 3.53
CA ARG A 19 -20.17 -3.27 3.59
C ARG A 19 -20.40 -4.00 2.26
N GLU A 20 -19.94 -3.43 1.16
CA GLU A 20 -20.15 -3.95 -0.19
C GLU A 20 -18.96 -4.77 -0.70
N GLY A 21 -17.83 -4.73 0.01
CA GLY A 21 -16.64 -5.50 -0.26
C GLY A 21 -15.35 -4.67 -0.17
N PRO A 22 -14.23 -5.21 -0.70
CA PRO A 22 -12.93 -4.55 -0.65
C PRO A 22 -12.92 -3.24 -1.44
N LEU A 23 -12.32 -2.19 -0.88
CA LEU A 23 -12.19 -0.89 -1.51
C LEU A 23 -10.84 -0.77 -2.23
N PHE A 24 -10.86 -0.21 -3.44
CA PHE A 24 -9.65 0.03 -4.24
C PHE A 24 -9.59 1.48 -4.74
N GLU A 25 -8.37 2.02 -4.81
CA GLU A 25 -8.07 3.31 -5.43
C GLU A 25 -6.95 3.19 -6.45
N ASP A 26 -6.86 4.11 -7.40
CA ASP A 26 -5.76 4.17 -8.38
C ASP A 26 -4.71 5.21 -7.97
N LEU A 27 -3.53 4.76 -7.53
CA LEU A 27 -2.44 5.67 -7.18
C LEU A 27 -1.86 6.44 -8.37
N ALA A 28 -2.16 6.02 -9.61
CA ALA A 28 -1.78 6.80 -10.78
C ALA A 28 -2.67 8.04 -11.00
N GLU A 29 -3.87 8.06 -10.40
CA GLU A 29 -4.77 9.23 -10.36
C GLU A 29 -4.60 10.00 -9.04
N LEU A 30 -4.37 9.29 -7.93
CA LEU A 30 -4.17 9.82 -6.58
C LEU A 30 -2.77 9.46 -6.06
N PRO A 31 -1.72 10.21 -6.43
CA PRO A 31 -0.32 9.82 -6.21
C PRO A 31 0.13 9.86 -4.75
N HIS A 32 -0.70 10.40 -3.86
CA HIS A 32 -0.35 10.61 -2.46
C HIS A 32 -1.44 10.05 -1.55
N LEU A 33 -1.01 9.23 -0.58
CA LEU A 33 -1.88 8.62 0.41
C LEU A 33 -1.44 9.06 1.80
N LEU A 34 -2.40 9.53 2.61
CA LEU A 34 -2.20 9.84 4.02
C LEU A 34 -2.93 8.81 4.87
N VAL A 35 -2.21 8.17 5.80
CA VAL A 35 -2.78 7.17 6.72
C VAL A 35 -2.67 7.67 8.15
N GLY A 36 -3.80 8.04 8.75
CA GLY A 36 -3.90 8.54 10.13
C GLY A 36 -4.47 7.52 11.11
N GLY A 37 -4.32 7.78 12.42
CA GLY A 37 -4.87 6.92 13.49
C GLY A 37 -3.96 6.79 14.71
N HIS A 38 -4.51 6.35 15.85
CA HIS A 38 -3.77 6.14 17.10
C HIS A 38 -2.92 4.85 17.09
N THR A 39 -2.08 4.62 18.10
CA THR A 39 -1.36 3.33 18.24
C THR A 39 -2.35 2.17 18.34
N GLY A 40 -2.06 1.05 17.68
CA GLY A 40 -2.95 -0.12 17.64
C GLY A 40 -4.07 -0.07 16.60
N SER A 41 -4.28 1.06 15.91
CA SER A 41 -5.31 1.19 14.85
C SER A 41 -4.98 0.47 13.54
N GLY A 42 -3.85 -0.25 13.45
CA GLY A 42 -3.50 -1.04 12.26
C GLY A 42 -2.75 -0.29 11.15
N LYS A 43 -2.35 0.98 11.32
CA LYS A 43 -1.58 1.73 10.30
C LYS A 43 -0.36 0.98 9.76
N SER A 44 0.46 0.40 10.63
CA SER A 44 1.67 -0.35 10.23
C SER A 44 1.30 -1.59 9.41
N VAL A 45 0.24 -2.30 9.81
CA VAL A 45 -0.28 -3.47 9.10
C VAL A 45 -0.76 -3.07 7.71
N PHE A 46 -1.54 -1.99 7.61
CA PHE A 46 -2.01 -1.45 6.35
C PHE A 46 -0.86 -1.11 5.38
N LEU A 47 0.14 -0.36 5.84
CA LEU A 47 1.29 0.01 5.00
C LEU A 47 2.06 -1.23 4.52
N ARG A 48 2.25 -2.23 5.38
CA ARG A 48 2.90 -3.49 5.00
C ARG A 48 2.09 -4.25 3.95
N GLN A 49 0.77 -4.32 4.10
CA GLN A 49 -0.11 -4.98 3.13
C GLN A 49 -0.09 -4.26 1.78
N LEU A 50 -0.13 -2.92 1.79
CA LEU A 50 -0.02 -2.09 0.60
C LEU A 50 1.30 -2.36 -0.14
N LEU A 51 2.44 -2.25 0.55
CA LEU A 51 3.76 -2.50 -0.01
C LEU A 51 3.90 -3.92 -0.56
N THR A 52 3.42 -4.91 0.20
CA THR A 52 3.43 -6.32 -0.24
C THR A 52 2.60 -6.51 -1.50
N GLY A 53 1.40 -5.93 -1.57
CA GLY A 53 0.54 -6.00 -2.76
C GLY A 53 1.18 -5.38 -3.99
N LEU A 54 1.91 -4.27 -3.83
CA LEU A 54 2.68 -3.65 -4.91
C LEU A 54 3.84 -4.55 -5.37
N LEU A 55 4.63 -5.08 -4.44
CA LEU A 55 5.76 -5.97 -4.73
C LEU A 55 5.34 -7.28 -5.41
N LEU A 56 4.19 -7.83 -5.04
CA LEU A 56 3.65 -9.04 -5.67
C LEU A 56 3.20 -8.83 -7.13
N ARG A 57 2.90 -7.57 -7.52
CA ARG A 57 2.41 -7.23 -8.87
C ARG A 57 3.47 -6.56 -9.74
N LEU A 58 4.42 -5.87 -9.12
CA LEU A 58 5.44 -5.06 -9.80
C LEU A 58 6.83 -5.60 -9.44
N GLY A 59 7.54 -6.06 -10.47
CA GLY A 59 8.95 -6.42 -10.33
C GLY A 59 9.86 -5.19 -10.10
N PRO A 60 11.12 -5.44 -9.73
CA PRO A 60 12.08 -4.38 -9.36
C PRO A 60 12.34 -3.35 -10.46
N ASP A 61 12.16 -3.72 -11.73
CA ASP A 61 12.33 -2.79 -12.86
C ASP A 61 11.20 -1.75 -12.96
N ARG A 62 10.04 -2.01 -12.31
CA ARG A 62 8.84 -1.16 -12.38
C ARG A 62 8.46 -0.51 -11.05
N LEU A 63 9.10 -0.91 -9.95
CA LEU A 63 8.82 -0.40 -8.62
C LEU A 63 10.12 -0.12 -7.87
N ARG A 64 10.28 1.12 -7.43
CA ARG A 64 11.37 1.54 -6.54
C ARG A 64 10.77 2.01 -5.22
N LEU A 65 11.38 1.59 -4.12
CA LEU A 65 10.88 1.87 -2.78
C LEU A 65 11.88 2.70 -1.97
N ALA A 66 11.50 3.96 -1.70
CA ALA A 66 12.16 4.81 -0.71
C ALA A 66 11.36 4.75 0.59
N LEU A 67 11.81 3.93 1.54
CA LEU A 67 11.13 3.74 2.82
C LEU A 67 11.82 4.57 3.91
N VAL A 68 11.06 5.28 4.74
CA VAL A 68 11.57 6.03 5.90
C VAL A 68 10.76 5.63 7.14
N ASP A 69 11.43 5.17 8.19
CA ASP A 69 10.80 4.80 9.46
C ASP A 69 11.38 5.68 10.58
N LEU A 70 10.53 6.56 11.12
CA LEU A 70 10.91 7.51 12.16
C LEU A 70 10.93 6.89 13.57
N LYS A 71 10.45 5.64 13.74
CA LYS A 71 10.30 4.97 15.04
C LYS A 71 11.39 3.95 15.37
N GLY A 72 12.47 3.88 14.58
CA GLY A 72 13.62 3.03 14.89
C GLY A 72 13.68 1.70 14.12
N GLY A 73 13.09 1.63 12.93
CA GLY A 73 13.31 0.55 11.96
C GLY A 73 12.46 -0.71 12.14
N THR A 74 11.77 -0.88 13.26
CA THR A 74 10.96 -2.09 13.48
C THR A 74 9.78 -2.23 12.51
N GLU A 75 9.28 -1.14 11.94
CA GLU A 75 8.04 -1.21 11.16
C GLU A 75 8.26 -1.61 9.70
N LEU A 76 9.32 -1.10 9.08
CA LEU A 76 9.60 -1.27 7.65
C LEU A 76 10.84 -2.12 7.32
N ASN A 77 11.63 -2.56 8.31
CA ASN A 77 12.84 -3.35 8.05
C ASN A 77 12.59 -4.67 7.30
N LEU A 78 11.36 -5.20 7.36
CA LEU A 78 10.92 -6.36 6.58
C LEU A 78 11.15 -6.19 5.07
N PHE A 79 11.22 -4.96 4.57
CA PHE A 79 11.40 -4.63 3.15
C PHE A 79 12.80 -4.07 2.84
N GLU A 80 13.78 -4.20 3.73
CA GLU A 80 15.14 -3.67 3.50
C GLU A 80 15.77 -4.20 2.22
N ARG A 81 15.55 -5.48 1.92
CA ARG A 81 16.06 -6.12 0.69
C ARG A 81 15.32 -5.71 -0.58
N CYS A 82 14.23 -4.95 -0.44
CA CYS A 82 13.42 -4.39 -1.52
C CYS A 82 13.66 -2.89 -1.70
N ARG A 83 14.51 -2.27 -0.86
CA ARG A 83 14.97 -0.89 -1.08
C ARG A 83 15.94 -0.91 -2.27
N THR A 84 15.65 -0.09 -3.27
CA THR A 84 16.40 0.03 -4.54
C THR A 84 17.01 1.41 -4.67
#